data_AF-A0A3D2R9S4-F1
#
_entry.id   AF-A0A3D2R9S4-F1
#
_cell.length_a   1.000
_cell.length_b   1.000
_cell.length_c   1.000
_cell.angle_alpha   90.00
_cell.angle_beta   90.00
_cell.angle_gamma   90.00
#
_symmetry.space_group_name_H-M   'P 1'
#
loop_
_entity.id
_entity.type
_entity.pdbx_description
1 polymer ?
#
loop_
_entity_poly.entity_id
_entity_poly.type
_entity_poly.pdbx_seq_one_letter_code
_entity_poly.pdbx_strand_id
1 'polypeptide(L)'
;AHWLAEWDEIALSRMLMRTYGLYPSPGANHIVEYIRWAGDFLASDKVQFFYDPNDGHPWETGKIPTWIYSLQGNPTQVPLYPEKDINLVFELGKGDNREIKFSREYAIPIIEGLSCGAHNSIDAVNVPNNNFMPGIEQGAIVEVPAIVNENGLLPQKAERLPEGVLAILRTQVSINQLLIEAFAENSKNKLLQAILLEPTVNSYNNAVSCMNEMIALQKEYLPELK
;
A
#
# COMPACT_ATOMS: atom_id res chain seq x y z
N ALA A 1 -0.51 10.42 22.37
CA ALA A 1 -1.40 10.61 21.22
C ALA A 1 -2.85 10.70 21.72
N HIS A 2 -3.79 11.18 20.92
CA HIS A 2 -5.21 11.07 21.25
C HIS A 2 -5.63 9.59 21.17
N TRP A 3 -6.38 9.05 22.13
CA TRP A 3 -6.73 7.62 22.19
C TRP A 3 -7.39 7.11 20.89
N LEU A 4 -8.15 7.97 20.22
CA LEU A 4 -8.77 7.66 18.93
C LEU A 4 -7.73 7.42 17.82
N ALA A 5 -6.61 8.16 17.83
CA ALA A 5 -5.53 7.96 16.86
C ALA A 5 -4.74 6.67 17.13
N GLU A 6 -4.61 6.28 18.40
CA GLU A 6 -4.04 4.97 18.77
C GLU A 6 -4.98 3.82 18.36
N TRP A 7 -6.29 4.03 18.50
CA TRP A 7 -7.29 3.09 18.02
C TRP A 7 -7.24 2.95 16.49
N ASP A 8 -7.25 4.06 15.76
CA ASP A 8 -7.16 4.12 14.29
C ASP A 8 -5.97 3.31 13.74
N GLU A 9 -4.83 3.35 14.44
CA GLU A 9 -3.63 2.63 14.01
C GLU A 9 -3.61 1.14 14.43
N ILE A 10 -4.07 0.81 15.64
CA ILE A 10 -3.77 -0.49 16.27
C ILE A 10 -5.00 -1.42 16.29
N ALA A 11 -6.23 -0.90 16.20
CA ALA A 11 -7.45 -1.69 16.38
C ALA A 11 -7.55 -2.84 15.37
N LEU A 12 -7.33 -2.54 14.08
CA LEU A 12 -7.35 -3.54 13.02
C LEU A 12 -6.31 -4.64 13.27
N SER A 13 -5.06 -4.27 13.55
CA SER A 13 -3.96 -5.20 13.81
C SER A 13 -4.25 -6.12 15.01
N ARG A 14 -4.89 -5.60 16.06
CA ARG A 14 -5.33 -6.41 17.21
C ARG A 14 -6.43 -7.40 16.82
N MET A 15 -7.38 -7.00 15.98
CA MET A 15 -8.43 -7.92 15.52
C MET A 15 -7.85 -9.01 14.64
N LEU A 16 -6.93 -8.67 13.74
CA LEU A 16 -6.25 -9.65 12.89
C LEU A 16 -5.41 -10.63 13.69
N MET A 17 -4.65 -10.16 14.70
CA MET A 17 -3.91 -11.03 15.61
C MET A 17 -4.82 -11.98 16.38
N ARG A 18 -5.97 -11.51 16.87
CA ARG A 18 -6.93 -12.36 17.60
C ARG A 18 -7.61 -13.38 16.70
N THR A 19 -7.92 -13.01 15.46
CA THR A 19 -8.69 -13.84 14.52
C THR A 19 -7.81 -14.83 13.76
N TYR A 20 -6.63 -14.41 13.31
CA TYR A 20 -5.73 -15.19 12.46
C TYR A 20 -4.47 -15.68 13.19
N GLY A 21 -4.24 -15.24 14.43
CA GLY A 21 -3.09 -15.65 15.24
C GLY A 21 -1.77 -14.95 14.88
N LEU A 22 -1.77 -13.99 13.96
CA LEU A 22 -0.58 -13.28 13.47
C LEU A 22 -0.78 -11.76 13.53
N TYR A 23 0.27 -11.05 13.95
CA TYR A 23 0.29 -9.59 13.91
C TYR A 23 0.63 -9.13 12.48
N PRO A 24 -0.20 -8.28 11.85
CA PRO A 24 0.03 -7.84 10.47
C PRO A 24 1.05 -6.70 10.41
N SER A 25 1.66 -6.53 9.24
CA SER A 25 2.51 -5.41 8.83
C SER A 25 2.14 -5.06 7.38
N PRO A 26 2.13 -3.78 6.95
CA PRO A 26 2.55 -2.57 7.66
C PRO A 26 1.39 -1.92 8.45
N GLY A 27 1.24 -0.58 8.44
CA GLY A 27 0.23 0.16 9.20
C GLY A 27 -1.22 -0.14 8.77
N ALA A 28 -2.18 0.16 9.64
CA ALA A 28 -3.60 -0.16 9.41
C ALA A 28 -4.18 0.50 8.15
N ASN A 29 -3.68 1.68 7.79
CA ASN A 29 -4.05 2.41 6.59
C ASN A 29 -3.66 1.72 5.27
N HIS A 30 -2.73 0.75 5.32
CA HIS A 30 -2.44 -0.13 4.18
C HIS A 30 -3.24 -1.42 4.26
N ILE A 31 -3.26 -2.05 5.45
CA ILE A 31 -3.93 -3.35 5.63
C ILE A 31 -5.41 -3.29 5.26
N VAL A 32 -6.07 -2.16 5.53
CA VAL A 32 -7.49 -1.94 5.23
C VAL A 32 -7.84 -2.14 3.75
N GLU A 33 -6.91 -1.81 2.84
CA GLU A 33 -7.12 -1.85 1.40
C GLU A 33 -7.27 -3.29 0.90
N TYR A 34 -6.67 -4.25 1.63
CA TYR A 34 -6.65 -5.67 1.27
C TYR A 34 -7.81 -6.49 1.85
N ILE A 35 -8.64 -5.91 2.73
CA ILE A 35 -9.65 -6.65 3.48
C ILE A 35 -10.98 -5.90 3.47
N ARG A 36 -11.98 -6.47 2.79
CA ARG A 36 -13.28 -5.82 2.54
C ARG A 36 -13.98 -5.23 3.77
N TRP A 37 -13.89 -5.91 4.92
CA TRP A 37 -14.57 -5.53 6.15
C TRP A 37 -13.70 -4.65 7.08
N ALA A 38 -12.42 -4.46 6.77
CA ALA A 38 -11.47 -3.83 7.69
C ALA A 38 -11.72 -2.33 7.91
N GLY A 39 -12.46 -1.68 6.99
CA GLY A 39 -12.79 -0.25 7.08
C GLY A 39 -13.51 0.15 8.37
N ASP A 40 -14.19 -0.77 9.04
CA ASP A 40 -14.85 -0.53 10.34
C ASP A 40 -13.84 -0.20 11.46
N PHE A 41 -12.56 -0.52 11.27
CA PHE A 41 -11.49 -0.32 12.25
C PHE A 41 -10.55 0.83 11.92
N LEU A 42 -10.77 1.54 10.80
CA LEU A 42 -9.96 2.68 10.38
C LEU A 42 -10.89 3.88 10.15
N ALA A 43 -10.98 4.77 11.14
CA ALA A 43 -11.78 5.97 11.07
C ALA A 43 -11.28 6.94 9.99
N SER A 44 -9.96 6.99 9.76
CA SER A 44 -9.36 7.84 8.72
C SER A 44 -9.70 7.42 7.29
N ASP A 45 -10.12 6.16 7.04
CA ASP A 45 -10.47 5.61 5.71
C ASP A 45 -11.44 6.52 4.93
N LYS A 46 -12.41 7.11 5.62
CA LYS A 46 -13.47 7.93 5.00
C LYS A 46 -13.06 9.36 4.68
N VAL A 47 -11.90 9.81 5.14
CA VAL A 47 -11.48 11.20 5.07
C VAL A 47 -10.07 11.37 4.53
N GLN A 48 -9.48 10.32 3.94
CA GLN A 48 -8.13 10.40 3.38
C GLN A 48 -8.03 11.49 2.30
N PHE A 49 -9.03 11.61 1.42
CA PHE A 49 -9.15 12.69 0.45
C PHE A 49 -10.53 13.33 0.55
N PHE A 50 -10.60 14.50 1.18
CA PHE A 50 -11.86 15.22 1.38
C PHE A 50 -11.89 16.54 0.60
N TYR A 51 -12.95 16.74 -0.18
CA TYR A 51 -13.27 18.00 -0.85
C TYR A 51 -14.79 18.21 -0.85
N ASP A 52 -15.24 19.47 -0.93
CA ASP A 52 -16.65 19.80 -1.12
C ASP A 52 -16.98 19.73 -2.63
N PRO A 53 -17.88 18.84 -3.07
CA PRO A 53 -18.25 18.76 -4.49
C PRO A 53 -18.87 20.05 -5.04
N ASN A 54 -19.42 20.92 -4.19
CA ASN A 54 -19.96 22.22 -4.61
C ASN A 54 -18.85 23.21 -5.02
N ASP A 55 -17.60 23.00 -4.59
CA ASP A 55 -16.44 23.78 -5.00
C ASP A 55 -15.87 23.34 -6.36
N GLY A 56 -16.41 22.27 -6.95
CA GLY A 56 -15.97 21.68 -8.22
C GLY A 56 -15.04 20.49 -8.03
N HIS A 57 -14.94 19.64 -9.07
CA HIS A 57 -14.12 18.43 -9.00
C HIS A 57 -12.62 18.78 -8.97
N PRO A 58 -11.77 18.10 -8.17
CA PRO A 58 -10.32 18.37 -8.11
C PRO A 58 -9.62 18.37 -9.47
N TRP A 59 -10.05 17.49 -10.38
CA TRP A 59 -9.54 17.44 -11.76
C TRP A 59 -9.90 18.67 -12.60
N GLU A 60 -11.01 19.35 -12.30
CA GLU A 60 -11.45 20.55 -13.02
C GLU A 60 -10.84 21.82 -12.41
N THR A 61 -10.77 21.86 -11.08
CA THR A 61 -10.28 23.03 -10.33
C THR A 61 -8.75 23.07 -10.25
N GLY A 62 -8.07 21.94 -10.42
CA GLY A 62 -6.64 21.80 -10.17
C GLY A 62 -6.27 21.89 -8.68
N LYS A 63 -7.26 21.96 -7.78
CA LYS A 63 -7.06 22.04 -6.33
C LYS A 63 -6.92 20.62 -5.77
N ILE A 64 -5.74 20.31 -5.24
CA ILE A 64 -5.48 19.03 -4.59
C ILE A 64 -6.23 19.01 -3.25
N PRO A 65 -7.11 18.01 -3.00
CA PRO A 65 -7.79 17.86 -1.71
C PRO A 65 -6.78 17.71 -0.58
N THR A 66 -7.13 18.20 0.62
CA THR A 66 -6.33 17.95 1.82
C THR A 66 -6.23 16.45 2.05
N TRP A 67 -5.00 15.95 2.15
CA TRP A 67 -4.73 14.54 2.40
C TRP A 67 -4.54 14.27 3.91
N ILE A 68 -5.36 13.37 4.45
CA ILE A 68 -5.26 12.86 5.82
C ILE A 68 -4.74 11.43 5.78
N TYR A 69 -3.44 11.26 6.05
CA TYR A 69 -2.82 9.94 6.01
C TYR A 69 -3.36 8.99 7.07
N SER A 70 -3.38 9.46 8.32
CA SER A 70 -3.97 8.77 9.48
C SER A 70 -4.28 9.80 10.57
N LEU A 71 -5.05 9.39 11.58
CA LEU A 71 -5.33 10.27 12.72
C LEU A 71 -4.09 10.59 13.58
N GLN A 72 -2.96 9.91 13.38
CA GLN A 72 -1.70 10.22 14.08
C GLN A 72 -1.10 11.56 13.67
N GLY A 73 -1.42 12.06 12.47
CA GLY A 73 -1.05 13.42 12.03
C GLY A 73 -1.77 14.55 12.79
N ASN A 74 -2.57 14.21 13.82
CA ASN A 74 -3.41 15.14 14.58
C ASN A 74 -4.30 16.03 13.70
N PRO A 75 -5.05 15.49 12.72
CA PRO A 75 -5.85 16.31 11.82
C PRO A 75 -6.96 17.09 12.49
N THR A 76 -7.36 16.68 13.71
CA THR A 76 -8.33 17.40 14.54
C THR A 76 -7.85 18.76 15.05
N GLN A 77 -6.56 19.08 14.90
CA GLN A 77 -6.01 20.41 15.22
C GLN A 77 -6.04 21.38 14.03
N VAL A 78 -6.34 20.89 12.83
CA VAL A 78 -6.50 21.74 11.65
C VAL A 78 -7.90 22.37 11.69
N PRO A 79 -8.04 23.71 11.67
CA PRO A 79 -9.34 24.35 11.64
C PRO A 79 -10.05 24.07 10.31
N LEU A 80 -11.38 24.01 10.32
CA LEU A 80 -12.20 23.78 9.13
C LEU A 80 -11.96 24.83 8.03
N TYR A 81 -11.64 26.07 8.43
CA TYR A 81 -11.29 27.17 7.54
C TYR A 81 -9.90 27.70 7.91
N PRO A 82 -8.83 27.04 7.45
CA PRO A 82 -7.48 27.49 7.73
C PRO A 82 -7.17 28.78 6.96
N GLU A 83 -6.37 29.67 7.54
CA GLU A 83 -5.93 30.92 6.88
C GLU A 83 -5.06 30.66 5.64
N LYS A 84 -4.51 29.45 5.52
CA LYS A 84 -3.67 28.99 4.40
C LYS A 84 -4.17 27.63 3.93
N ASP A 85 -4.05 27.35 2.64
CA ASP A 85 -4.33 26.02 2.11
C ASP A 85 -3.39 24.98 2.74
N ILE A 86 -3.98 23.91 3.27
CA ILE A 86 -3.25 22.78 3.86
C ILE A 86 -3.52 21.57 2.96
N ASN A 87 -2.53 21.23 2.14
CA ASN A 87 -2.64 20.07 1.25
C ASN A 87 -2.28 18.75 1.96
N LEU A 88 -1.58 18.84 3.10
CA LEU A 88 -1.13 17.68 3.86
C LEU A 88 -1.14 17.97 5.36
N VAL A 89 -1.77 17.08 6.12
CA VAL A 89 -1.88 17.17 7.58
C VAL A 89 -0.80 16.36 8.31
N PHE A 90 0.05 15.68 7.55
CA PHE A 90 1.21 14.96 8.05
C PHE A 90 2.49 15.76 7.73
N GLU A 91 3.31 16.06 8.73
CA GLU A 91 4.63 16.64 8.44
C GLU A 91 5.54 15.59 7.81
N LEU A 92 5.58 15.55 6.48
CA LEU A 92 6.70 14.93 5.78
C LEU A 92 7.94 15.72 6.19
N GLY A 93 8.86 15.08 6.91
CA GLY A 93 10.09 15.71 7.34
C GLY A 93 10.78 16.36 6.14
N LYS A 94 10.72 17.70 6.05
CA LYS A 94 11.51 18.44 5.07
C LYS A 94 12.95 18.28 5.53
N GLY A 95 13.74 17.54 4.77
CA GLY A 95 15.17 17.40 5.04
C GLY A 95 15.78 18.78 5.23
N ASP A 96 16.23 19.10 6.44
CA ASP A 96 17.07 20.27 6.66
C ASP A 96 18.44 19.93 6.11
N ASN A 97 18.79 20.48 4.93
CA ASN A 97 20.06 20.25 4.22
C ASN A 97 21.32 20.63 5.02
N ARG A 98 21.18 20.98 6.30
CA ARG A 98 22.28 21.34 7.20
C ARG A 98 22.89 20.16 7.93
N GLU A 99 22.18 19.03 8.06
CA GLU A 99 22.67 17.87 8.82
C GLU A 99 22.32 16.54 8.13
N ILE A 100 23.33 15.78 7.71
CA ILE A 100 23.15 14.44 7.15
C ILE A 100 22.81 13.49 8.31
N LYS A 101 21.64 12.85 8.24
CA LYS A 101 21.16 11.86 9.22
C LYS A 101 20.87 10.54 8.52
N PHE A 102 21.02 9.45 9.26
CA PHE A 102 20.57 8.13 8.79
C PHE A 102 19.06 8.14 8.59
N SER A 103 18.60 7.81 7.38
CA SER A 103 17.18 7.66 7.07
C SER A 103 16.55 6.45 7.77
N ARG A 104 17.39 5.50 8.22
CA ARG A 104 17.00 4.18 8.74
C ARG A 104 16.36 3.25 7.69
N GLU A 105 16.44 3.61 6.42
CA GLU A 105 16.04 2.77 5.29
C GLU A 105 17.09 1.71 4.99
N TYR A 106 16.66 0.59 4.39
CA TYR A 106 17.53 -0.56 4.15
C TYR A 106 18.47 -0.43 2.93
N ALA A 107 18.34 0.63 2.11
CA ALA A 107 19.19 0.81 0.93
C ALA A 107 20.69 0.82 1.27
N ILE A 108 21.10 1.57 2.30
CA ILE A 108 22.51 1.63 2.72
C ILE A 108 22.98 0.28 3.31
N PRO A 109 22.27 -0.34 4.28
CA PRO A 109 22.63 -1.68 4.76
C PRO A 109 22.75 -2.74 3.66
N ILE A 110 21.89 -2.69 2.64
CA ILE A 110 21.96 -3.57 1.47
C ILE A 110 23.23 -3.30 0.67
N ILE A 111 23.51 -2.04 0.33
CA ILE A 111 24.71 -1.66 -0.44
C ILE A 111 26.00 -2.04 0.31
N GLU A 112 26.05 -1.79 1.63
CA GLU A 112 27.18 -2.15 2.49
C GLU A 112 27.39 -3.67 2.53
N GLY A 113 26.31 -4.44 2.61
CA GLY A 113 26.41 -5.89 2.58
C GLY A 113 27.00 -6.39 1.26
N LEU A 114 26.46 -5.91 0.14
CA LEU A 114 26.90 -6.31 -1.20
C LEU A 114 28.32 -5.83 -1.56
N SER A 115 28.69 -4.62 -1.13
CA SER A 115 29.92 -3.95 -1.60
C SER A 115 31.07 -4.03 -0.61
N CYS A 116 30.78 -4.16 0.68
CA CYS A 116 31.78 -4.12 1.75
C CYS A 116 31.86 -5.44 2.54
N GLY A 117 31.01 -6.43 2.23
CA GLY A 117 30.94 -7.69 2.97
C GLY A 117 30.39 -7.54 4.39
N ALA A 118 29.59 -6.50 4.64
CA ALA A 118 28.87 -6.39 5.90
C ALA A 118 27.80 -7.49 5.97
N HIS A 119 27.55 -8.04 7.16
CA HIS A 119 26.57 -9.11 7.34
C HIS A 119 25.29 -8.54 7.98
N ASN A 120 24.41 -7.98 7.15
CA ASN A 120 23.23 -7.26 7.61
C ASN A 120 21.95 -8.12 7.50
N SER A 121 21.09 -8.02 8.52
CA SER A 121 19.73 -8.57 8.47
C SER A 121 18.78 -7.52 7.91
N ILE A 122 17.99 -7.91 6.92
CA ILE A 122 16.95 -7.09 6.30
C ILE A 122 15.62 -7.74 6.61
N ASP A 123 14.74 -7.01 7.29
CA ASP A 123 13.50 -7.58 7.82
C ASP A 123 12.51 -7.98 6.71
N ALA A 124 12.59 -7.30 5.56
CA ALA A 124 11.70 -7.51 4.43
C ALA A 124 12.39 -7.19 3.10
N VAL A 125 12.40 -8.15 2.17
CA VAL A 125 12.73 -7.95 0.76
C VAL A 125 11.72 -8.63 -0.14
N ASN A 126 11.41 -7.97 -1.26
CA ASN A 126 10.50 -8.48 -2.28
C ASN A 126 11.29 -9.30 -3.31
N VAL A 127 10.98 -10.59 -3.42
CA VAL A 127 11.68 -11.53 -4.31
C VAL A 127 10.70 -12.50 -4.98
N PRO A 128 11.02 -13.05 -6.16
CA PRO A 128 10.25 -14.15 -6.73
C PRO A 128 10.20 -15.34 -5.76
N ASN A 129 9.01 -15.88 -5.55
CA ASN A 129 8.81 -17.01 -4.67
C ASN A 129 9.42 -18.29 -5.28
N ASN A 130 10.59 -18.67 -4.78
CA ASN A 130 11.30 -19.90 -5.12
C ASN A 130 11.28 -20.85 -3.90
N ASN A 131 10.08 -21.20 -3.44
CA ASN A 131 9.80 -21.94 -2.20
C ASN A 131 10.07 -21.16 -0.89
N PHE A 132 10.20 -19.84 -0.96
CA PHE A 132 10.38 -19.00 0.22
C PHE A 132 9.09 -18.81 1.02
N MET A 133 7.93 -18.81 0.38
CA MET A 133 6.63 -18.70 1.04
C MET A 133 5.72 -19.87 0.65
N PRO A 134 5.67 -20.94 1.49
CA PRO A 134 4.81 -22.08 1.24
C PRO A 134 3.34 -21.68 1.15
N GLY A 135 2.65 -22.17 0.12
CA GLY A 135 1.24 -21.87 -0.13
C GLY A 135 1.01 -20.72 -1.11
N ILE A 136 2.02 -19.93 -1.47
CA ILE A 136 1.92 -18.97 -2.58
C ILE A 136 2.52 -19.59 -3.85
N GLU A 137 2.00 -19.19 -5.02
CA GLU A 137 2.45 -19.63 -6.33
C GLU A 137 3.95 -19.36 -6.53
N GLN A 138 4.65 -20.24 -7.24
CA GLN A 138 6.06 -20.03 -7.57
C GLN A 138 6.19 -18.87 -8.57
N GLY A 139 7.22 -18.06 -8.43
CA GLY A 139 7.46 -16.88 -9.27
C GLY A 139 6.64 -15.64 -8.88
N ALA A 140 5.56 -15.77 -8.10
CA ALA A 140 4.89 -14.62 -7.51
C ALA A 140 5.86 -13.84 -6.61
N ILE A 141 5.81 -12.51 -6.62
CA ILE A 141 6.64 -11.69 -5.74
C ILE A 141 6.11 -11.82 -4.31
N VAL A 142 6.99 -12.23 -3.40
CA VAL A 142 6.70 -12.36 -1.97
C VAL A 142 7.70 -11.55 -1.16
N GLU A 143 7.25 -11.06 -0.02
CA GLU A 143 8.08 -10.35 0.93
C GLU A 143 8.52 -11.29 2.06
N VAL A 144 9.83 -11.45 2.21
CA VAL A 144 10.43 -12.33 3.23
C VAL A 144 11.69 -11.68 3.81
N PRO A 145 12.12 -12.04 5.04
CA PRO A 145 13.39 -11.56 5.57
C PRO A 145 14.56 -12.08 4.73
N ALA A 146 15.68 -11.35 4.75
CA ALA A 146 16.90 -11.75 4.05
C ALA A 146 18.14 -11.37 4.85
N ILE A 147 19.22 -12.10 4.58
CA ILE A 147 20.57 -11.69 4.94
C ILE A 147 21.21 -11.09 3.70
N VAL A 148 21.93 -9.98 3.86
CA VAL A 148 22.75 -9.40 2.79
C VAL A 148 24.21 -9.38 3.21
N ASN A 149 25.07 -9.89 2.34
CA ASN A 149 26.53 -9.93 2.51
C ASN A 149 27.23 -9.99 1.13
N GLU A 150 28.54 -10.26 1.12
CA GLU A 150 29.35 -10.31 -0.10
C GLU A 150 28.89 -11.39 -1.11
N ASN A 151 28.13 -12.39 -0.66
CA ASN A 151 27.56 -13.44 -1.50
C ASN A 151 26.22 -13.05 -2.12
N GLY A 152 25.69 -11.87 -1.79
CA GLY A 152 24.46 -11.33 -2.35
C GLY A 152 23.35 -11.12 -1.32
N LEU A 153 22.14 -10.94 -1.84
CA LEU A 153 20.91 -10.95 -1.05
C LEU A 153 20.43 -12.39 -0.94
N LEU A 154 20.28 -12.88 0.29
CA LEU A 154 19.99 -14.27 0.64
C LEU A 154 18.63 -14.34 1.36
N PRO A 155 17.52 -14.45 0.63
CA PRO A 155 16.18 -14.55 1.20
C PRO A 155 16.03 -15.79 2.07
N GLN A 156 15.30 -15.64 3.17
CA GLN A 156 15.03 -16.71 4.12
C GLN A 156 13.63 -17.27 3.89
N LYS A 157 13.50 -18.58 4.07
CA LYS A 157 12.21 -19.25 3.93
C LYS A 157 11.32 -18.92 5.13
N ALA A 158 10.12 -18.42 4.85
CA ALA A 158 9.07 -18.21 5.84
C ALA A 158 8.32 -19.52 6.15
N GLU A 159 7.70 -19.56 7.32
CA GLU A 159 6.75 -20.61 7.67
C GLU A 159 5.48 -20.51 6.82
N ARG A 160 4.75 -21.62 6.69
CA ARG A 160 3.46 -21.61 5.99
C ARG A 160 2.45 -20.80 6.81
N LEU A 161 1.89 -19.77 6.21
CA LEU A 161 0.86 -18.94 6.86
C LEU A 161 -0.47 -19.70 7.02
N PRO A 162 -1.34 -19.26 7.96
CA PRO A 162 -2.71 -19.76 8.09
C PRO A 162 -3.50 -19.62 6.78
N GLU A 163 -4.40 -20.56 6.50
CA GLU A 163 -5.11 -20.60 5.20
C GLU A 163 -5.94 -19.34 4.93
N GLY A 164 -6.55 -18.74 5.96
CA GLY A 164 -7.29 -17.49 5.81
C GLY A 164 -6.41 -16.32 5.32
N VAL A 165 -5.15 -16.26 5.76
CA VAL A 165 -4.18 -15.26 5.31
C VAL A 165 -3.72 -15.59 3.89
N LEU A 166 -3.41 -16.86 3.61
CA LEU A 166 -3.02 -17.29 2.26
C LEU A 166 -4.11 -17.01 1.22
N ALA A 167 -5.39 -17.16 1.55
CA ALA A 167 -6.49 -16.85 0.65
C ALA A 167 -6.49 -15.37 0.24
N ILE A 168 -6.29 -14.45 1.19
CA ILE A 168 -6.19 -13.01 0.94
C ILE A 168 -4.98 -12.72 0.03
N LEU A 169 -3.82 -13.28 0.36
CA LEU A 169 -2.59 -13.07 -0.40
C LEU A 169 -2.69 -13.62 -1.84
N ARG A 170 -3.27 -14.80 -2.05
CA ARG A 170 -3.45 -15.39 -3.39
C ARG A 170 -4.40 -14.57 -4.27
N THR A 171 -5.43 -13.94 -3.69
CA THR A 171 -6.27 -13.00 -4.43
C THR A 171 -5.42 -11.84 -4.96
N GLN A 172 -4.53 -11.28 -4.15
CA GLN A 172 -3.63 -10.20 -4.57
C GLN A 172 -2.60 -10.65 -5.61
N VAL A 173 -2.05 -11.86 -5.47
CA VAL A 173 -1.21 -12.45 -6.52
C VAL A 173 -1.96 -12.58 -7.85
N SER A 174 -3.24 -12.99 -7.80
CA SER A 174 -4.08 -13.11 -8.99
C SER A 174 -4.36 -11.75 -9.64
N ILE A 175 -4.61 -10.71 -8.82
CA ILE A 175 -4.78 -9.33 -9.29
C ILE A 175 -3.51 -8.85 -9.99
N ASN A 176 -2.35 -9.00 -9.36
CA ASN A 176 -1.06 -8.60 -9.93
C ASN A 176 -0.78 -9.32 -11.27
N GLN A 177 -1.06 -10.61 -11.34
CA GLN A 177 -0.92 -11.39 -12.57
C GLN A 177 -1.84 -10.87 -13.67
N LEU A 178 -3.12 -10.60 -13.37
CA LEU A 178 -4.07 -10.03 -14.33
C LEU A 178 -3.66 -8.64 -14.81
N LEU A 179 -3.08 -7.80 -13.94
CA LEU A 179 -2.57 -6.48 -14.33
C LEU A 179 -1.38 -6.60 -15.30
N ILE A 180 -0.45 -7.51 -15.03
CA ILE A 180 0.69 -7.80 -15.94
C ILE A 180 0.17 -8.27 -17.29
N GLU A 181 -0.79 -9.20 -17.32
CA GLU A 181 -1.37 -9.70 -18.55
C GLU A 181 -2.18 -8.63 -19.30
N ALA A 182 -2.94 -7.80 -18.57
CA ALA A 182 -3.66 -6.68 -19.16
C ALA A 182 -2.72 -5.72 -19.87
N PHE A 183 -1.56 -5.42 -19.28
CA PHE A 183 -0.53 -4.61 -19.90
C PHE A 183 0.13 -5.31 -21.09
N ALA A 184 0.58 -6.56 -20.93
CA ALA A 184 1.31 -7.29 -21.97
C ALA A 184 0.46 -7.60 -23.20
N GLU A 185 -0.84 -7.86 -23.01
CA GLU A 185 -1.78 -8.20 -24.08
C GLU A 185 -2.64 -7.02 -24.54
N ASN A 186 -2.45 -5.84 -23.94
CA ASN A 186 -3.30 -4.68 -24.13
C ASN A 186 -4.79 -5.00 -23.91
N SER A 187 -5.13 -5.76 -22.86
CA SER A 187 -6.49 -6.26 -22.63
C SER A 187 -7.24 -5.44 -21.60
N LYS A 188 -8.24 -4.67 -22.04
CA LYS A 188 -9.14 -3.93 -21.15
C LYS A 188 -9.99 -4.86 -20.29
N ASN A 189 -10.34 -6.04 -20.81
CA ASN A 189 -11.12 -7.02 -20.08
C ASN A 189 -10.32 -7.62 -18.90
N LYS A 190 -9.03 -7.93 -19.09
CA LYS A 190 -8.18 -8.41 -17.98
C LYS A 190 -7.96 -7.35 -16.91
N LEU A 191 -7.82 -6.08 -17.32
CA LEU A 191 -7.80 -4.97 -16.37
C LEU A 191 -9.10 -4.89 -15.56
N LEU A 192 -10.26 -5.03 -16.21
CA LEU A 192 -11.54 -5.06 -15.51
C LEU A 192 -11.66 -6.24 -14.53
N GLN A 193 -11.17 -7.42 -14.89
CA GLN A 193 -11.13 -8.57 -13.98
C GLN A 193 -10.27 -8.29 -12.75
N ALA A 194 -9.09 -7.69 -12.92
CA ALA A 194 -8.23 -7.29 -11.81
C ALA A 194 -8.95 -6.31 -10.87
N ILE A 195 -9.57 -5.25 -11.43
CA ILE A 195 -10.31 -4.25 -10.65
C ILE A 195 -11.49 -4.88 -9.90
N LEU A 196 -12.23 -5.80 -10.50
CA LEU A 196 -13.39 -6.43 -9.85
C LEU A 196 -13.02 -7.42 -8.73
N LEU A 197 -11.76 -7.88 -8.69
CA LEU A 197 -11.24 -8.70 -7.58
C LEU A 197 -10.79 -7.86 -6.38
N GLU A 198 -10.56 -6.56 -6.55
CA GLU A 198 -10.13 -5.68 -5.47
C GLU A 198 -11.15 -5.61 -4.33
N PRO A 199 -10.77 -5.86 -3.07
CA PRO A 199 -11.69 -5.83 -1.93
C PRO A 199 -12.35 -4.46 -1.70
N THR A 200 -11.74 -3.37 -2.18
CA THR A 200 -12.30 -2.02 -2.05
C THR A 200 -13.44 -1.76 -3.03
N VAL A 201 -13.52 -2.53 -4.13
CA VAL A 201 -14.53 -2.39 -5.18
C VAL A 201 -15.84 -3.09 -4.78
N ASN A 202 -16.95 -2.37 -4.86
CA ASN A 202 -18.28 -2.87 -4.48
C ASN A 202 -19.38 -2.62 -5.53
N SER A 203 -19.04 -2.06 -6.69
CA SER A 203 -19.98 -1.73 -7.75
C SER A 203 -19.33 -1.93 -9.11
N TYR A 204 -19.90 -2.80 -9.93
CA TYR A 204 -19.44 -3.04 -11.30
C TYR A 204 -19.47 -1.77 -12.15
N ASN A 205 -20.57 -1.00 -12.07
CA ASN A 205 -20.73 0.22 -12.86
C ASN A 205 -19.70 1.28 -12.46
N ASN A 206 -19.45 1.45 -11.15
CA ASN A 206 -18.44 2.40 -10.69
C ASN A 206 -17.03 1.95 -11.08
N ALA A 207 -16.74 0.64 -11.02
CA ALA A 207 -15.48 0.08 -11.47
C ALA A 207 -15.22 0.36 -12.96
N VAL A 208 -16.22 0.13 -13.82
CA VAL A 208 -16.12 0.43 -15.25
C VAL A 208 -15.94 1.93 -15.51
N SER A 209 -16.69 2.78 -14.83
CA SER A 209 -16.54 4.24 -14.96
C SER A 209 -15.15 4.71 -14.53
N CYS A 210 -14.67 4.30 -13.36
CA CYS A 210 -13.34 4.61 -12.85
C CYS A 210 -12.25 4.13 -13.80
N MET A 211 -12.32 2.86 -14.25
CA MET A 211 -11.37 2.30 -15.22
C MET A 211 -11.30 3.13 -16.50
N ASN A 212 -12.45 3.50 -17.08
CA ASN A 212 -12.49 4.29 -18.31
C ASN A 212 -11.91 5.70 -18.11
N GLU A 213 -12.22 6.34 -16.99
CA GLU A 213 -11.69 7.66 -16.63
C GLU A 213 -10.16 7.61 -16.47
N MET A 214 -9.65 6.65 -15.72
CA MET A 214 -8.20 6.47 -15.50
C MET A 214 -7.46 6.19 -16.81
N ILE A 215 -8.00 5.32 -17.68
CA ILE A 215 -7.42 5.07 -19.01
C ILE A 215 -7.36 6.36 -19.84
N ALA A 216 -8.43 7.16 -19.83
CA ALA A 216 -8.48 8.40 -20.60
C ALA A 216 -7.48 9.44 -20.08
N LEU A 217 -7.37 9.60 -18.76
CA LEU A 217 -6.44 10.51 -18.10
C LEU A 217 -4.97 10.11 -18.32
N GLN A 218 -4.70 8.81 -18.34
CA GLN A 218 -3.34 8.26 -18.40
C GLN A 218 -2.96 7.76 -19.80
N LYS A 219 -3.72 8.13 -20.85
CA LYS A 219 -3.53 7.66 -22.23
C LYS A 219 -2.12 7.87 -22.82
N GLU A 220 -1.38 8.85 -22.29
CA GLU A 220 -0.01 9.15 -22.73
C GLU A 220 1.03 8.19 -22.11
N TYR A 221 0.68 7.54 -21.01
CA TYR A 221 1.54 6.66 -20.24
C TYR A 221 1.17 5.18 -20.36
N LEU A 222 -0.10 4.89 -20.62
CA LEU A 222 -0.62 3.54 -20.77
C LEU A 222 -0.62 3.09 -22.23
N PRO A 223 -0.48 1.77 -22.50
CA PRO A 223 -0.72 1.24 -23.83
C PRO A 223 -2.20 1.40 -24.22
N GLU A 224 -2.47 1.37 -25.52
CA GLU A 224 -3.84 1.35 -26.02
C GLU A 224 -4.51 0.01 -25.68
N LEU A 225 -5.40 0.02 -24.68
CA LEU A 225 -6.13 -1.18 -24.24
C LEU A 225 -7.35 -1.45 -25.14
N LYS A 226 -7.50 -2.71 -25.54
CA LYS A 226 -8.54 -3.24 -26.44
C LYS A 226 -9.59 -4.05 -25.69
#